data_AF-A0A6A3A2N7-F1
#
_entry.id   AF-A0A6A3A2N7-F1
#
_cell.length_a   1.000
_cell.length_b   1.000
_cell.length_c   1.000
_cell.angle_alpha   90.00
_cell.angle_beta   90.00
_cell.angle_gamma   90.00
#
_symmetry.space_group_name_H-M   'P 1'
#
loop_
_entity.id
_entity.type
_entity.pdbx_description
1 polymer ?
#
loop_
_entity_poly.entity_id
_entity_poly.type
_entity_poly.pdbx_seq_one_letter_code
_entity_poly.pdbx_strand_id
1 'polypeptide(L)'
;MDGGSLADILRLRKSIPEPVLSFMFQKLLHGLSYLHGVRHLVHRDIKPANLLVNLKGEPKITDFGISAGLDNSMAMCATFVGIVTYMSPERIRNGSYSYPADIWSIGLALFECGTGEFPYTANEGPVNLMLQILDDPSPSPPKDKFSPEFCSFIDACLQKDADARPTAKQLLSHPFIKKHEHARVELAAFVRSVFDPTRRLKDLADMLTLHYYLLFDGPDENWQHARTLYNEDSTFSFLGKQYVGPNDIHAMLSCIRATLFGDCPPEKLVHVVEKLQCRAHGQDGVAIRVSGSFITGNQFLICGDGLQVEGMPNFKDLSIDIPSMRMGTFQEQFIMEPGNLIGCYVIAKQELYVIQ
;
A
#
# COMPACT_ATOMS: atom_id res chain seq x y z
N MET A 1 5.82 -0.87 -6.68
CA MET A 1 5.84 -2.34 -6.45
C MET A 1 4.48 -2.88 -6.87
N ASP A 2 4.37 -3.34 -8.12
CA ASP A 2 3.11 -3.70 -8.81
C ASP A 2 2.51 -5.06 -8.41
N GLY A 3 3.21 -5.85 -7.58
CA GLY A 3 2.68 -7.04 -6.92
C GLY A 3 2.13 -6.78 -5.51
N GLY A 4 2.17 -5.52 -5.04
CA GLY A 4 1.79 -5.06 -3.70
C GLY A 4 2.46 -5.79 -2.54
N SER A 5 1.77 -5.90 -1.40
CA SER A 5 2.36 -6.39 -0.15
C SER A 5 2.16 -7.90 0.06
N LEU A 6 2.95 -8.50 0.97
CA LEU A 6 2.71 -9.87 1.42
C LEU A 6 1.34 -9.99 2.15
N ALA A 7 0.86 -8.92 2.80
CA ALA A 7 -0.49 -8.89 3.36
C ALA A 7 -1.57 -9.00 2.27
N ASP A 8 -1.38 -8.32 1.13
CA ASP A 8 -2.28 -8.46 -0.03
C ASP A 8 -2.29 -9.89 -0.56
N ILE A 9 -1.10 -10.53 -0.62
CA ILE A 9 -0.97 -11.93 -1.02
C ILE A 9 -1.75 -12.81 -0.06
N LEU A 10 -1.59 -12.64 1.25
CA LEU A 10 -2.28 -13.46 2.26
C LEU A 10 -3.80 -13.35 2.18
N ARG A 11 -4.32 -12.15 1.88
CA ARG A 11 -5.75 -11.92 1.67
C ARG A 11 -6.30 -12.71 0.48
N LEU A 12 -5.51 -12.92 -0.57
CA LEU A 12 -5.91 -13.63 -1.80
C LEU A 12 -5.53 -15.12 -1.80
N ARG A 13 -4.48 -15.46 -1.08
CA ARG A 13 -3.89 -16.78 -0.94
C ARG A 13 -3.64 -16.98 0.54
N LYS A 14 -4.48 -17.80 1.17
CA LYS A 14 -4.43 -18.06 2.62
C LYS A 14 -3.01 -18.26 3.15
N SER A 15 -2.13 -18.92 2.41
CA SER A 15 -0.72 -19.07 2.76
C SER A 15 0.19 -19.05 1.52
N ILE A 16 1.49 -18.88 1.75
CA ILE A 16 2.54 -18.87 0.74
C ILE A 16 3.42 -20.13 0.90
N PRO A 17 3.70 -20.89 -0.17
CA PRO A 17 4.53 -22.09 -0.07
C PRO A 17 5.96 -21.82 0.42
N GLU A 18 6.50 -22.73 1.24
CA GLU A 18 7.85 -22.62 1.83
C GLU A 18 8.97 -22.29 0.82
N PRO A 19 9.05 -22.91 -0.38
CA PRO A 19 10.08 -22.56 -1.35
C PRO A 19 9.99 -21.10 -1.80
N VAL A 20 8.78 -20.58 -2.00
CA VAL A 20 8.54 -19.19 -2.38
C VAL A 20 8.95 -18.25 -1.25
N LEU A 21 8.57 -18.58 -0.01
CA LEU A 21 8.96 -17.82 1.17
C LEU A 21 10.46 -17.77 1.38
N SER A 22 11.15 -18.91 1.25
CA SER A 22 12.60 -18.99 1.39
C SER A 22 13.31 -18.02 0.44
N PHE A 23 12.91 -18.00 -0.84
CA PHE A 23 13.44 -17.04 -1.81
C PHE A 23 13.10 -15.59 -1.50
N MET A 24 11.85 -15.31 -1.12
CA MET A 24 11.43 -13.94 -0.80
C MET A 24 12.22 -13.41 0.40
N PHE A 25 12.28 -14.20 1.48
CA PHE A 25 12.94 -13.82 2.72
C PHE A 25 14.46 -13.80 2.57
N GLN A 26 15.08 -14.58 1.69
CA GLN A 26 16.50 -14.41 1.36
C GLN A 26 16.80 -12.98 0.88
N LYS A 27 16.00 -12.46 -0.05
CA LYS A 27 16.18 -11.10 -0.59
C LYS A 27 15.85 -10.02 0.45
N LEU A 28 14.80 -10.22 1.25
CA LEU A 28 14.46 -9.32 2.34
C LEU A 28 15.56 -9.29 3.42
N LEU A 29 16.15 -10.43 3.77
CA LEU A 29 17.27 -10.53 4.71
C LEU A 29 18.53 -9.83 4.20
N HIS A 30 18.80 -9.86 2.90
CA HIS A 30 19.86 -9.03 2.31
C HIS A 30 19.59 -7.54 2.52
N GLY A 31 18.35 -7.09 2.27
CA GLY A 31 17.94 -5.72 2.53
C GLY A 31 18.09 -5.34 4.01
N LEU A 32 17.62 -6.19 4.92
CA LEU A 32 17.72 -5.95 6.36
C LEU A 32 19.16 -5.97 6.87
N SER A 33 19.99 -6.90 6.38
CA SER A 33 21.42 -6.95 6.70
C SER A 33 22.15 -5.69 6.23
N TYR A 34 21.74 -5.09 5.10
CA TYR A 34 22.27 -3.81 4.64
C TYR A 34 21.84 -2.66 5.58
N LEU A 35 20.58 -2.63 5.99
CA LEU A 35 20.10 -1.62 6.95
C LEU A 35 20.86 -1.67 8.27
N HIS A 36 21.00 -2.86 8.87
CA HIS A 36 21.68 -3.05 10.16
C HIS A 36 23.19 -2.81 10.04
N GLY A 37 23.84 -3.40 9.04
CA GLY A 37 25.30 -3.44 8.94
C GLY A 37 25.94 -2.23 8.26
N VAL A 38 25.25 -1.60 7.30
CA VAL A 38 25.80 -0.49 6.49
C VAL A 38 25.16 0.84 6.84
N ARG A 39 23.82 0.86 7.03
CA ARG A 39 23.09 2.10 7.38
C ARG A 39 22.96 2.34 8.88
N HIS A 40 23.29 1.34 9.70
CA HIS A 40 23.10 1.37 11.15
C HIS A 40 21.67 1.80 11.55
N LEU A 41 20.69 1.31 10.80
CA LEU A 41 19.28 1.68 10.94
C LEU A 41 18.46 0.48 11.38
N VAL A 42 17.67 0.63 12.44
CA VAL A 42 16.61 -0.32 12.83
C VAL A 42 15.35 0.03 12.03
N HIS A 43 14.69 -0.98 11.45
CA HIS A 43 13.49 -0.78 10.64
C HIS A 43 12.27 -0.38 11.48
N ARG A 44 12.04 -1.07 12.61
CA ARG A 44 11.01 -0.81 13.65
C ARG A 44 9.57 -1.18 13.29
N ASP A 45 9.23 -1.29 12.01
CA ASP A 45 7.87 -1.64 11.56
C ASP A 45 7.88 -2.75 10.50
N ILE A 46 8.56 -3.87 10.77
CA ILE A 46 8.52 -5.02 9.84
C ILE A 46 7.21 -5.77 10.06
N LYS A 47 6.42 -5.91 9.00
CA LYS A 47 5.15 -6.65 8.94
C LYS A 47 4.81 -6.98 7.48
N PRO A 48 3.94 -7.96 7.18
CA PRO A 48 3.59 -8.32 5.81
C PRO A 48 3.13 -7.14 4.92
N ALA A 49 2.48 -6.13 5.49
CA ALA A 49 2.07 -4.92 4.78
C ALA A 49 3.26 -4.07 4.26
N ASN A 50 4.40 -4.10 4.96
CA ASN A 50 5.62 -3.33 4.63
C ASN A 50 6.65 -4.17 3.86
N LEU A 51 6.29 -5.38 3.47
CA LEU A 51 7.10 -6.28 2.66
C LEU A 51 6.44 -6.40 1.28
N LEU A 52 6.94 -5.64 0.32
CA LEU A 52 6.37 -5.51 -1.01
C LEU A 52 7.01 -6.49 -1.99
N VAL A 53 6.29 -6.87 -3.04
CA VAL A 53 6.81 -7.63 -4.18
C VAL A 53 6.34 -7.01 -5.50
N ASN A 54 7.12 -7.16 -6.56
CA ASN A 54 6.74 -6.73 -7.90
C ASN A 54 6.36 -7.93 -8.79
N LEU A 55 5.75 -7.70 -9.96
CA LEU A 55 5.35 -8.73 -10.92
C LEU A 55 6.55 -9.45 -11.57
N LYS A 56 7.78 -8.95 -11.34
CA LYS A 56 9.04 -9.62 -11.69
C LYS A 56 9.53 -10.57 -10.58
N GLY A 57 8.82 -10.65 -9.46
CA GLY A 57 9.16 -11.52 -8.33
C GLY A 57 10.23 -10.96 -7.41
N GLU A 58 10.50 -9.66 -7.45
CA GLU A 58 11.51 -9.01 -6.60
C GLU A 58 10.84 -8.45 -5.34
N PRO A 59 11.19 -8.95 -4.14
CA PRO A 59 10.66 -8.42 -2.89
C PRO A 59 11.54 -7.27 -2.35
N LYS A 60 10.91 -6.30 -1.67
CA LYS A 60 11.58 -5.16 -1.03
C LYS A 60 10.90 -4.79 0.28
N ILE A 61 11.70 -4.28 1.21
CA ILE A 61 11.21 -3.68 2.46
C ILE A 61 10.84 -2.21 2.18
N THR A 62 9.70 -1.74 2.67
CA THR A 62 9.25 -0.35 2.62
C THR A 62 8.99 0.20 4.02
N ASP A 63 8.71 1.51 4.11
CA ASP A 63 8.26 2.18 5.33
C ASP A 63 9.26 2.07 6.48
N PHE A 64 10.53 2.32 6.14
CA PHE A 64 11.61 2.48 7.11
C PHE A 64 11.18 3.54 8.13
N GLY A 65 11.22 3.21 9.42
CA GLY A 65 10.63 3.99 10.51
C GLY A 65 11.20 5.40 10.72
N ILE A 66 10.98 6.31 9.76
CA ILE A 66 11.23 7.75 9.81
C ILE A 66 10.17 8.45 10.68
N SER A 67 9.07 7.77 11.01
CA SER A 67 7.96 8.24 11.87
C SER A 67 8.30 8.22 13.38
N ALA A 68 9.50 8.62 13.77
CA ALA A 68 9.91 8.79 15.18
C ALA A 68 9.27 10.04 15.86
N GLY A 69 8.12 10.52 15.39
CA GLY A 69 7.55 11.81 15.79
C GLY A 69 6.02 11.87 15.84
N LEU A 70 5.34 10.80 16.22
CA LEU A 70 3.91 10.89 16.59
C LEU A 70 3.78 10.73 18.11
N ASP A 71 3.94 11.88 18.78
CA ASP A 71 3.53 12.10 20.15
C ASP A 71 2.00 11.97 20.29
N ASN A 72 1.59 11.24 21.34
CA ASN A 72 0.33 11.31 22.06
C ASN A 72 -0.92 11.82 21.32
N SER A 73 -1.88 10.93 21.04
CA SER A 73 -3.33 11.23 21.19
C SER A 73 -4.18 9.96 21.22
N MET A 74 -5.18 9.96 22.10
CA MET A 74 -6.07 8.86 22.52
C MET A 74 -7.06 8.33 21.45
N ALA A 75 -6.80 8.51 20.15
CA ALA A 75 -7.69 8.07 19.06
C ALA A 75 -7.38 6.64 18.54
N MET A 76 -6.54 5.86 19.22
CA MET A 76 -5.82 4.71 18.65
C MET A 76 -6.30 3.32 19.11
N CYS A 77 -7.57 3.03 19.39
CA CYS A 77 -7.89 1.67 19.87
C CYS A 77 -7.72 0.56 18.79
N ALA A 78 -8.04 0.82 17.51
CA ALA A 78 -7.75 -0.11 16.41
C ALA A 78 -6.30 0.01 15.90
N THR A 79 -5.74 1.21 15.93
CA THR A 79 -4.36 1.51 15.52
C THR A 79 -3.31 0.97 16.49
N PHE A 80 -3.62 0.91 17.79
CA PHE A 80 -2.68 0.46 18.82
C PHE A 80 -2.44 -1.06 18.79
N VAL A 81 -3.45 -1.86 18.41
CA VAL A 81 -3.25 -3.30 18.11
C VAL A 81 -2.28 -3.46 16.94
N GLY A 82 -2.49 -2.72 15.85
CA GLY A 82 -1.61 -2.74 14.68
C GLY A 82 -0.16 -2.32 14.98
N ILE A 83 0.05 -1.40 15.92
CA ILE A 83 1.39 -0.95 16.35
C ILE A 83 2.17 -2.04 17.12
N VAL A 84 1.47 -2.94 17.82
CA VAL A 84 2.11 -3.88 18.75
C VAL A 84 2.16 -5.31 18.22
N THR A 85 1.42 -5.62 17.15
CA THR A 85 1.24 -6.99 16.63
C THR A 85 2.57 -7.69 16.33
N TYR A 86 3.53 -7.00 15.70
CA TYR A 86 4.84 -7.59 15.35
C TYR A 86 5.96 -7.17 16.30
N MET A 87 5.62 -6.58 17.45
CA MET A 87 6.59 -6.04 18.41
C MET A 87 7.29 -7.16 19.18
N SER A 88 8.59 -6.99 19.43
CA SER A 88 9.37 -7.95 20.19
C SER A 88 9.19 -7.81 21.72
N PRO A 89 9.43 -8.87 22.50
CA PRO A 89 9.29 -8.85 23.96
C PRO A 89 10.08 -7.74 24.64
N GLU A 90 11.33 -7.52 24.22
CA GLU A 90 12.20 -6.48 24.78
C GLU A 90 11.73 -5.06 24.45
N ARG A 91 11.07 -4.86 23.30
CA ARG A 91 10.43 -3.59 22.94
C ARG A 91 9.21 -3.32 23.82
N ILE A 92 8.43 -4.34 24.13
CA ILE A 92 7.27 -4.21 25.03
C ILE A 92 7.74 -3.86 26.45
N ARG A 93 8.83 -4.48 26.93
CA ARG A 93 9.36 -4.23 28.29
C ARG A 93 10.03 -2.86 28.43
N ASN A 94 10.91 -2.50 27.51
CA ASN A 94 11.87 -1.40 27.70
C ASN A 94 11.73 -0.27 26.68
N GLY A 95 10.84 -0.38 25.70
CA GLY A 95 10.62 0.62 24.63
C GLY A 95 11.82 0.85 23.69
N SER A 96 12.94 0.14 23.89
CA SER A 96 14.19 0.38 23.17
C SER A 96 14.21 -0.34 21.82
N TYR A 97 14.55 0.39 20.77
CA TYR A 97 14.70 -0.16 19.42
C TYR A 97 16.07 -0.81 19.27
N SER A 98 16.10 -2.07 18.84
CA SER A 98 17.33 -2.84 18.67
C SER A 98 17.27 -3.67 17.38
N TYR A 99 18.43 -4.05 16.81
CA TYR A 99 18.48 -4.90 15.62
C TYR A 99 17.80 -6.27 15.82
N PRO A 100 17.92 -6.95 16.98
CA PRO A 100 17.18 -8.19 17.24
C PRO A 100 15.65 -8.04 17.24
N ALA A 101 15.12 -6.82 17.46
CA ALA A 101 13.68 -6.59 17.39
C ALA A 101 13.15 -6.76 15.96
N ASP A 102 13.89 -6.30 14.95
CA ASP A 102 13.51 -6.52 13.54
C ASP A 102 13.55 -8.02 13.18
N ILE A 103 14.45 -8.79 13.77
CA ILE A 103 14.56 -10.24 13.56
C ILE A 103 13.33 -10.97 14.09
N TRP A 104 12.84 -10.58 15.27
CA TRP A 104 11.58 -11.08 15.80
C TRP A 104 10.41 -10.80 14.86
N SER A 105 10.29 -9.56 14.40
CA SER A 105 9.24 -9.15 13.47
C SER A 105 9.32 -9.90 12.13
N ILE A 106 10.53 -10.18 11.62
CA ILE A 106 10.75 -11.06 10.45
C ILE A 106 10.23 -12.47 10.73
N GLY A 107 10.51 -13.02 11.92
CA GLY A 107 10.03 -14.34 12.34
C GLY A 107 8.52 -14.44 12.35
N LEU A 108 7.83 -13.45 12.93
CA LEU A 108 6.37 -13.39 12.96
C LEU A 108 5.77 -13.22 11.56
N ALA A 109 6.35 -12.34 10.73
CA ALA A 109 5.90 -12.15 9.35
C ALA A 109 6.08 -13.42 8.52
N LEU A 110 7.20 -14.15 8.68
CA LEU A 110 7.42 -15.42 8.00
C LEU A 110 6.45 -16.51 8.47
N PHE A 111 6.21 -16.59 9.79
CA PHE A 111 5.22 -17.51 10.38
C PHE A 111 3.87 -17.28 9.71
N GLU A 112 3.34 -16.06 9.80
CA GLU A 112 2.02 -15.71 9.28
C GLU A 112 1.94 -15.94 7.76
N CYS A 113 2.98 -15.59 7.00
CA CYS A 113 2.98 -15.82 5.57
C CYS A 113 2.95 -17.31 5.20
N GLY A 114 3.58 -18.18 6.00
CA GLY A 114 3.63 -19.62 5.75
C GLY A 114 2.41 -20.39 6.28
N THR A 115 1.90 -20.02 7.44
CA THR A 115 0.75 -20.68 8.06
C THR A 115 -0.58 -20.12 7.58
N GLY A 116 -0.58 -18.86 7.16
CA GLY A 116 -1.78 -18.08 6.87
C GLY A 116 -2.48 -17.51 8.09
N GLU A 117 -1.91 -17.72 9.28
CA GLU A 117 -2.50 -17.31 10.55
C GLU A 117 -1.43 -16.66 11.43
N PHE A 118 -1.77 -15.52 12.01
CA PHE A 118 -0.92 -14.88 13.00
C PHE A 118 -0.88 -15.75 14.28
N PRO A 119 0.30 -16.01 14.87
CA PRO A 119 0.45 -17.03 15.92
C PRO A 119 -0.18 -16.70 17.28
N TYR A 120 -0.61 -15.46 17.50
CA TYR A 120 -1.20 -15.00 18.76
C TYR A 120 -2.63 -14.49 18.58
N THR A 121 -3.39 -14.46 19.66
CA THR A 121 -4.79 -14.02 19.64
C THR A 121 -4.89 -12.49 19.67
N ALA A 122 -4.73 -11.84 18.52
CA ALA A 122 -4.75 -10.37 18.42
C ALA A 122 -6.14 -9.74 18.69
N ASN A 123 -7.22 -10.51 18.57
CA ASN A 123 -8.61 -10.02 18.65
C ASN A 123 -9.08 -9.73 20.08
N GLU A 124 -8.32 -10.15 21.09
CA GLU A 124 -8.63 -9.93 22.52
C GLU A 124 -8.06 -8.61 23.06
N GLY A 125 -7.55 -7.76 22.17
CA GLY A 125 -7.03 -6.44 22.47
C GLY A 125 -5.51 -6.40 22.68
N PRO A 126 -4.92 -5.20 22.64
CA PRO A 126 -3.48 -5.01 22.55
C PRO A 126 -2.73 -5.43 23.82
N VAL A 127 -3.35 -5.25 25.00
CA VAL A 127 -2.74 -5.64 26.28
C VAL A 127 -2.61 -7.15 26.39
N ASN A 128 -3.65 -7.89 26.00
CA ASN A 128 -3.61 -9.34 26.04
C ASN A 128 -2.56 -9.90 25.06
N LEU A 129 -2.48 -9.33 23.86
CA LEU A 129 -1.45 -9.68 22.90
C LEU A 129 -0.03 -9.43 23.44
N MET A 130 0.20 -8.29 24.11
CA MET A 130 1.48 -8.02 24.77
C MET A 130 1.81 -9.08 25.83
N LEU A 131 0.84 -9.47 26.66
CA LEU A 131 1.03 -10.50 27.68
C LEU A 131 1.39 -11.85 27.06
N GLN A 132 0.71 -12.27 25.98
CA GLN A 132 1.08 -13.49 25.24
C GLN A 132 2.51 -13.40 24.68
N ILE A 133 2.89 -12.25 24.11
CA ILE A 133 4.25 -12.04 23.61
C ILE A 133 5.28 -12.05 24.74
N LEU A 134 4.94 -11.68 25.97
CA LEU A 134 5.86 -11.67 27.10
C LEU A 134 5.97 -13.01 27.83
N ASP A 135 4.83 -13.66 28.07
CA ASP A 135 4.68 -14.71 29.08
C ASP A 135 4.43 -16.09 28.45
N ASP A 136 3.73 -16.17 27.31
CA ASP A 136 3.48 -17.46 26.65
C ASP A 136 4.76 -17.99 25.99
N PRO A 137 4.89 -19.32 25.85
CA PRO A 137 5.94 -19.92 25.05
C PRO A 137 6.00 -19.31 23.64
N SER A 138 7.21 -19.19 23.10
CA SER A 138 7.36 -18.73 21.72
C SER A 138 6.63 -19.64 20.75
N PRO A 139 5.87 -19.09 19.79
CA PRO A 139 5.09 -19.89 18.87
C PRO A 139 6.02 -20.60 17.89
N SER A 140 5.59 -21.79 17.47
CA SER A 140 6.29 -22.62 16.48
C SER A 140 5.25 -23.24 15.53
N PRO A 141 5.53 -23.34 14.22
CA PRO A 141 4.59 -23.95 13.29
C PRO A 141 4.35 -25.44 13.61
N PRO A 142 3.17 -26.00 13.27
CA PRO A 142 2.89 -27.42 13.45
C PRO A 142 3.91 -28.30 12.70
N LYS A 143 4.71 -29.07 13.45
CA LYS A 143 5.81 -29.90 12.91
C LYS A 143 5.35 -31.02 11.98
N ASP A 144 4.07 -31.36 12.01
CA ASP A 144 3.41 -32.33 11.12
C ASP A 144 3.07 -31.73 9.74
N LYS A 145 2.99 -30.40 9.63
CA LYS A 145 2.58 -29.70 8.40
C LYS A 145 3.72 -28.97 7.69
N PHE A 146 4.76 -28.59 8.42
CA PHE A 146 5.86 -27.76 7.92
C PHE A 146 7.21 -28.46 8.01
N SER A 147 8.16 -28.05 7.16
CA SER A 147 9.49 -28.64 7.16
C SER A 147 10.26 -28.34 8.45
N PRO A 148 11.16 -29.24 8.91
CA PRO A 148 12.03 -28.97 10.05
C PRO A 148 12.87 -27.71 9.86
N GLU A 149 13.27 -27.40 8.63
CA GLU A 149 14.04 -26.19 8.32
C GLU A 149 13.21 -24.92 8.49
N PHE A 150 11.94 -24.92 8.06
CA PHE A 150 11.03 -23.79 8.27
C PHE A 150 10.74 -23.56 9.76
N CYS A 151 10.39 -24.62 10.50
CA CYS A 151 10.14 -24.52 11.94
C CYS A 151 11.39 -24.01 12.68
N SER A 152 12.57 -24.57 12.40
CA SER A 152 13.82 -24.12 13.06
C SER A 152 14.21 -22.69 12.72
N PHE A 153 13.92 -22.20 11.51
CA PHE A 153 14.17 -20.79 11.16
C PHE A 153 13.29 -19.86 12.01
N ILE A 154 12.01 -20.19 12.15
CA ILE A 154 11.06 -19.43 12.96
C ILE A 154 11.44 -19.49 14.44
N ASP A 155 11.75 -20.68 14.96
CA ASP A 155 12.17 -20.87 16.34
C ASP A 155 13.43 -20.04 16.66
N ALA A 156 14.38 -19.93 15.73
CA ALA A 156 15.57 -19.10 15.88
C ALA A 156 15.23 -17.59 15.93
N CYS A 157 14.28 -17.13 15.12
CA CYS A 157 13.86 -15.73 15.10
C CYS A 157 13.03 -15.35 16.35
N LEU A 158 12.22 -16.28 16.85
CA LEU A 158 11.25 -16.04 17.93
C LEU A 158 11.79 -16.40 19.32
N GLN A 159 13.10 -16.34 19.54
CA GLN A 159 13.68 -16.43 20.89
C GLN A 159 13.26 -15.22 21.73
N LYS A 160 12.78 -15.43 22.96
CA LYS A 160 12.40 -14.33 23.86
C LYS A 160 13.61 -13.50 24.28
N ASP A 161 14.74 -14.16 24.50
CA ASP A 161 16.03 -13.50 24.68
C ASP A 161 16.49 -12.89 23.35
N ALA A 162 16.69 -11.57 23.34
CA ALA A 162 17.10 -10.82 22.18
C ALA A 162 18.52 -11.17 21.73
N ASP A 163 19.41 -11.49 22.66
CA ASP A 163 20.83 -11.80 22.36
C ASP A 163 20.99 -13.22 21.80
N ALA A 164 20.01 -14.10 22.05
CA ALA A 164 19.95 -15.43 21.47
C ALA A 164 19.50 -15.44 20.00
N ARG A 165 18.91 -14.33 19.49
CA ARG A 165 18.44 -14.26 18.11
C ARG A 165 19.63 -14.08 17.15
N PRO A 166 19.63 -14.80 16.00
CA PRO A 166 20.64 -14.58 14.98
C PRO A 166 20.47 -13.21 14.31
N THR A 167 21.57 -12.65 13.84
CA THR A 167 21.55 -11.47 12.97
C THR A 167 20.97 -11.81 11.59
N ALA A 168 20.48 -10.81 10.86
CA ALA A 168 20.01 -10.98 9.48
C ALA A 168 21.07 -11.63 8.57
N LYS A 169 22.35 -11.31 8.79
CA LYS A 169 23.49 -11.90 8.08
C LYS A 169 23.65 -13.40 8.39
N GLN A 170 23.47 -13.80 9.65
CA GLN A 170 23.54 -15.22 10.04
C GLN A 170 22.35 -16.01 9.47
N LEU A 171 21.15 -15.42 9.46
CA LEU A 171 19.95 -16.05 8.88
C LEU A 171 20.07 -16.36 7.38
N LEU A 172 20.85 -15.60 6.61
CA LEU A 172 21.15 -15.91 5.20
C LEU A 172 21.87 -17.27 5.02
N SER A 173 22.51 -17.78 6.07
CA SER A 173 23.18 -19.09 6.07
C SER A 173 22.31 -20.21 6.68
N HIS A 174 21.09 -19.90 7.11
CA HIS A 174 20.20 -20.89 7.74
C HIS A 174 19.76 -21.97 6.73
N PRO A 175 19.61 -23.24 7.15
CA PRO A 175 19.18 -24.34 6.27
C PRO A 175 17.91 -24.04 5.45
N PHE A 176 16.93 -23.36 6.02
CA PHE A 176 15.71 -22.93 5.31
C PHE A 176 16.00 -22.09 4.06
N ILE A 177 16.96 -21.16 4.16
CA ILE A 177 17.37 -20.29 3.04
C ILE A 177 18.24 -21.08 2.05
N LYS A 178 19.20 -21.87 2.56
CA LYS A 178 20.16 -22.61 1.73
C LYS A 178 19.53 -23.76 0.95
N LYS A 179 18.55 -24.45 1.53
CA LYS A 179 17.85 -25.59 0.90
C LYS A 179 17.22 -25.25 -0.44
N HIS A 180 16.72 -24.01 -0.59
CA HIS A 180 16.04 -23.57 -1.79
C HIS A 180 16.90 -22.66 -2.68
N GLU A 181 18.14 -22.33 -2.31
CA GLU A 181 19.01 -21.38 -3.04
C GLU A 181 19.18 -21.71 -4.54
N HIS A 182 19.11 -23.00 -4.90
CA HIS A 182 19.24 -23.48 -6.29
C HIS A 182 17.92 -24.01 -6.89
N ALA A 183 16.81 -23.97 -6.15
CA ALA A 183 15.54 -24.41 -6.68
C ALA A 183 15.07 -23.41 -7.75
N ARG A 184 14.55 -23.92 -8.88
CA ARG A 184 13.90 -23.09 -9.91
C ARG A 184 12.53 -22.63 -9.41
N VAL A 185 12.52 -21.66 -8.50
CA VAL A 185 11.29 -21.02 -8.03
C VAL A 185 11.04 -19.80 -8.88
N GLU A 186 10.04 -19.87 -9.76
CA GLU A 186 9.61 -18.73 -10.55
C GLU A 186 8.73 -17.79 -9.71
N LEU A 187 9.38 -16.95 -8.89
CA LEU A 187 8.72 -15.92 -8.09
C LEU A 187 7.77 -15.05 -8.92
N ALA A 188 8.18 -14.65 -10.12
CA ALA A 188 7.35 -13.88 -11.03
C ALA A 188 6.07 -14.62 -11.43
N ALA A 189 6.17 -15.93 -11.73
CA ALA A 189 5.02 -16.75 -12.06
C ALA A 189 4.08 -16.90 -10.86
N PHE A 190 4.64 -17.10 -9.66
CA PHE A 190 3.84 -17.13 -8.42
C PHE A 190 3.07 -15.83 -8.22
N VAL A 191 3.74 -14.67 -8.22
CA VAL A 191 3.10 -13.37 -8.00
C VAL A 191 2.01 -13.10 -9.06
N ARG A 192 2.28 -13.39 -10.33
CA ARG A 192 1.29 -13.27 -11.42
C ARG A 192 0.13 -14.27 -11.31
N SER A 193 0.32 -15.40 -10.63
CA SER A 193 -0.76 -16.35 -10.35
C SER A 193 -1.66 -15.90 -9.19
N VAL A 194 -1.15 -15.03 -8.31
CA VAL A 194 -1.90 -14.48 -7.17
C VAL A 194 -2.70 -13.26 -7.62
N PHE A 195 -2.06 -12.36 -8.36
CA PHE A 195 -2.69 -11.13 -8.83
C PHE A 195 -3.04 -11.26 -10.30
N ASP A 196 -4.33 -11.14 -10.62
CA ASP A 196 -4.74 -10.79 -11.98
C ASP A 196 -4.21 -9.38 -12.26
N PRO A 197 -3.27 -9.19 -13.20
CA PRO A 197 -2.74 -7.87 -13.53
C PRO A 197 -3.85 -6.87 -13.84
N THR A 198 -4.97 -7.33 -14.41
CA THR A 198 -6.14 -6.52 -14.74
C THR A 198 -6.86 -6.00 -13.49
N ARG A 199 -6.95 -6.80 -12.42
CA ARG A 199 -7.56 -6.38 -11.15
C ARG A 199 -6.67 -5.40 -10.42
N ARG A 200 -5.36 -5.66 -10.35
CA ARG A 200 -4.38 -4.72 -9.78
C ARG A 200 -4.40 -3.38 -10.51
N LEU A 201 -4.48 -3.43 -11.84
CA LEU A 201 -4.58 -2.24 -12.68
C LEU A 201 -5.82 -1.42 -12.33
N LYS A 202 -6.95 -2.10 -12.08
CA LYS A 202 -8.19 -1.49 -11.62
C LYS A 202 -8.03 -0.88 -10.23
N ASP A 203 -7.50 -1.60 -9.26
CA ASP A 203 -7.31 -1.10 -7.89
C ASP A 203 -6.40 0.15 -7.85
N LEU A 204 -5.33 0.15 -8.66
CA LEU A 204 -4.45 1.31 -8.81
C LEU A 204 -5.17 2.47 -9.49
N ALA A 205 -5.92 2.21 -10.57
CA ALA A 205 -6.69 3.23 -11.26
C ALA A 205 -7.76 3.85 -10.34
N ASP A 206 -8.42 3.03 -9.53
CA ASP A 206 -9.38 3.43 -8.51
C ASP A 206 -8.69 4.35 -7.48
N MET A 207 -7.61 3.90 -6.83
CA MET A 207 -6.86 4.71 -5.85
C MET A 207 -6.34 6.05 -6.42
N LEU A 208 -5.80 6.03 -7.64
CA LEU A 208 -5.25 7.24 -8.28
C LEU A 208 -6.36 8.23 -8.65
N THR A 209 -7.47 7.73 -9.16
CA THR A 209 -8.63 8.56 -9.50
C THR A 209 -9.22 9.21 -8.26
N LEU A 210 -9.36 8.45 -7.18
CA LEU A 210 -9.81 8.97 -5.89
C LEU A 210 -8.87 10.06 -5.38
N HIS A 211 -7.57 9.80 -5.36
CA HIS A 211 -6.59 10.75 -4.88
C HIS A 211 -6.61 12.05 -5.70
N TYR A 212 -6.70 11.95 -7.02
CA TYR A 212 -6.78 13.10 -7.91
C TYR A 212 -8.00 13.98 -7.61
N TYR A 213 -9.21 13.42 -7.60
CA TYR A 213 -10.41 14.25 -7.38
C TYR A 213 -10.52 14.74 -5.94
N LEU A 214 -9.99 14.02 -4.94
CA LEU A 214 -9.88 14.54 -3.58
C LEU A 214 -8.96 15.76 -3.48
N LEU A 215 -7.86 15.78 -4.24
CA LEU A 215 -7.02 16.97 -4.34
C LEU A 215 -7.76 18.09 -5.10
N PHE A 216 -8.45 17.75 -6.19
CA PHE A 216 -9.12 18.73 -7.05
C PHE A 216 -10.28 19.44 -6.35
N ASP A 217 -11.16 18.70 -5.68
CA ASP A 217 -12.33 19.26 -4.98
C ASP A 217 -11.99 19.71 -3.54
N GLY A 218 -10.79 19.40 -3.06
CA GLY A 218 -10.30 19.67 -1.71
C GLY A 218 -9.89 21.14 -1.43
N PRO A 219 -9.30 21.41 -0.25
CA PRO A 219 -8.77 22.73 0.10
C PRO A 219 -7.52 23.10 -0.70
N ASP A 220 -7.30 24.41 -0.92
CA ASP A 220 -6.16 24.92 -1.71
C ASP A 220 -4.78 24.51 -1.17
N GLU A 221 -4.66 24.33 0.14
CA GLU A 221 -3.42 23.91 0.81
C GLU A 221 -2.88 22.58 0.25
N ASN A 222 -3.79 21.65 -0.05
CA ASN A 222 -3.43 20.34 -0.57
C ASN A 222 -3.26 20.34 -2.09
N TRP A 223 -3.94 21.24 -2.80
CA TRP A 223 -3.95 21.30 -4.26
C TRP A 223 -2.57 21.49 -4.89
N GLN A 224 -1.65 22.19 -4.21
CA GLN A 224 -0.26 22.35 -4.66
C GLN A 224 0.46 21.01 -4.92
N HIS A 225 0.08 19.94 -4.21
CA HIS A 225 0.65 18.61 -4.39
C HIS A 225 0.26 17.96 -5.72
N ALA A 226 -0.81 18.42 -6.38
CA ALA A 226 -1.22 17.91 -7.69
C ALA A 226 -0.14 18.08 -8.76
N ARG A 227 0.77 19.06 -8.62
CA ARG A 227 1.93 19.24 -9.51
C ARG A 227 2.84 18.01 -9.53
N THR A 228 2.91 17.27 -8.42
CA THR A 228 3.79 16.09 -8.30
C THR A 228 3.29 14.89 -9.10
N LEU A 229 2.04 14.94 -9.60
CA LEU A 229 1.47 13.91 -10.46
C LEU A 229 1.97 14.01 -11.92
N TYR A 230 2.62 15.11 -12.31
CA TYR A 230 3.04 15.40 -13.68
C TYR A 230 4.56 15.54 -13.77
N ASN A 231 5.12 15.23 -14.94
CA ASN A 231 6.51 15.49 -15.31
C ASN A 231 6.57 16.64 -16.34
N GLU A 232 7.79 17.07 -16.69
CA GLU A 232 8.01 18.15 -17.67
C GLU A 232 7.41 17.87 -19.04
N ASP A 233 7.39 16.60 -19.47
CA ASP A 233 6.81 16.17 -20.76
C ASP A 233 5.31 15.86 -20.68
N SER A 234 4.70 15.98 -19.50
CA SER A 234 3.27 15.72 -19.34
C SER A 234 2.43 16.71 -20.12
N THR A 235 1.29 16.27 -20.64
CA THR A 235 0.38 17.12 -21.41
C THR A 235 -1.04 17.10 -20.86
N PHE A 236 -1.68 18.27 -20.82
CA PHE A 236 -3.10 18.42 -20.51
C PHE A 236 -3.83 19.06 -21.68
N SER A 237 -4.93 18.47 -22.11
CA SER A 237 -5.77 19.02 -23.17
C SER A 237 -7.15 19.39 -22.63
N PHE A 238 -7.55 20.64 -22.88
CA PHE A 238 -8.88 21.16 -22.52
C PHE A 238 -9.36 22.15 -23.58
N LEU A 239 -10.60 21.98 -24.05
CA LEU A 239 -11.22 22.82 -25.09
C LEU A 239 -10.35 23.01 -26.35
N GLY A 240 -9.65 21.95 -26.78
CA GLY A 240 -8.78 21.98 -27.95
C GLY A 240 -7.45 22.71 -27.76
N LYS A 241 -7.16 23.23 -26.56
CA LYS A 241 -5.84 23.77 -26.18
C LYS A 241 -5.04 22.72 -25.44
N GLN A 242 -3.72 22.73 -25.64
CA GLN A 242 -2.79 21.84 -24.96
C GLN A 242 -1.86 22.66 -24.06
N TYR A 243 -1.61 22.14 -22.86
CA TYR A 243 -0.71 22.68 -21.85
C TYR A 243 0.35 21.64 -21.53
N VAL A 244 1.61 22.04 -21.37
CA VAL A 244 2.74 21.12 -21.24
C VAL A 244 3.52 21.43 -19.97
N GLY A 245 3.88 20.38 -19.24
CA GLY A 245 4.64 20.49 -18.00
C GLY A 245 3.79 20.84 -16.77
N PRO A 246 4.31 20.55 -15.56
CA PRO A 246 3.52 20.55 -14.33
C PRO A 246 2.97 21.94 -13.96
N ASN A 247 3.67 23.01 -14.34
CA ASN A 247 3.29 24.38 -13.99
C ASN A 247 2.09 24.87 -14.81
N ASP A 248 2.14 24.71 -16.13
CA ASP A 248 1.09 25.17 -17.03
C ASP A 248 -0.19 24.34 -16.86
N ILE A 249 -0.02 23.02 -16.67
CA ILE A 249 -1.12 22.10 -16.34
C ILE A 249 -1.80 22.54 -15.04
N HIS A 250 -1.03 22.72 -13.96
CA HIS A 250 -1.59 23.13 -12.68
C HIS A 250 -2.26 24.51 -12.75
N ALA A 251 -1.69 25.48 -13.46
CA ALA A 251 -2.28 26.79 -13.64
C ALA A 251 -3.65 26.71 -14.34
N MET A 252 -3.75 25.91 -15.41
CA MET A 252 -5.01 25.72 -16.11
C MET A 252 -6.04 24.94 -15.29
N LEU A 253 -5.65 23.85 -14.64
CA LEU A 253 -6.54 23.11 -13.74
C LEU A 253 -7.03 23.99 -12.58
N SER A 254 -6.18 24.89 -12.05
CA SER A 254 -6.58 25.87 -11.04
C SER A 254 -7.62 26.87 -11.57
N CYS A 255 -7.50 27.29 -12.84
CA CYS A 255 -8.48 28.14 -13.50
C CYS A 255 -9.84 27.42 -13.66
N ILE A 256 -9.81 26.16 -14.08
CA ILE A 256 -11.02 25.31 -14.18
C ILE A 256 -11.67 25.16 -12.81
N ARG A 257 -10.86 24.84 -11.79
CA ARG A 257 -11.28 24.71 -10.39
C ARG A 257 -11.95 25.99 -9.88
N ALA A 258 -11.35 27.16 -10.10
CA ALA A 258 -11.95 28.45 -9.75
C ALA A 258 -13.27 28.71 -10.51
N THR A 259 -13.33 28.34 -11.79
CA THR A 259 -14.55 28.47 -12.61
C THR A 259 -15.69 27.60 -12.09
N LEU A 260 -15.37 26.38 -11.62
CA LEU A 260 -16.34 25.46 -11.03
C LEU A 260 -16.79 25.90 -9.63
N PHE A 261 -15.94 26.57 -8.86
CA PHE A 261 -16.34 27.14 -7.57
C PHE A 261 -17.21 28.39 -7.69
N GLY A 262 -17.09 29.14 -8.80
CA GLY A 262 -17.85 30.38 -9.03
C GLY A 262 -17.54 31.49 -8.03
N ASP A 263 -18.20 32.64 -8.21
CA ASP A 263 -18.05 33.83 -7.35
C ASP A 263 -19.12 33.92 -6.22
N CYS A 264 -20.02 32.93 -6.08
CA CYS A 264 -21.17 32.96 -5.15
C CYS A 264 -21.03 31.92 -4.02
N PRO A 265 -21.29 32.27 -2.73
CA PRO A 265 -21.34 31.27 -1.67
C PRO A 265 -22.76 30.64 -1.55
N PRO A 266 -22.93 29.37 -1.11
CA PRO A 266 -21.94 28.39 -0.64
C PRO A 266 -21.91 27.05 -1.43
N GLU A 267 -22.58 26.95 -2.58
CA GLU A 267 -22.71 25.69 -3.32
C GLU A 267 -21.54 25.52 -4.29
N LYS A 268 -20.61 24.61 -3.97
CA LYS A 268 -19.49 24.28 -4.83
C LYS A 268 -19.94 23.26 -5.88
N LEU A 269 -19.51 23.40 -7.13
CA LEU A 269 -19.60 22.26 -8.05
C LEU A 269 -18.56 21.24 -7.65
N VAL A 270 -19.02 20.03 -7.32
CA VAL A 270 -18.18 18.90 -6.96
C VAL A 270 -18.30 17.80 -8.01
N HIS A 271 -17.24 17.04 -8.19
CA HIS A 271 -17.27 15.90 -9.10
C HIS A 271 -18.08 14.76 -8.47
N VAL A 272 -18.89 14.12 -9.32
CA VAL A 272 -19.49 12.82 -9.04
C VAL A 272 -18.94 11.84 -10.05
N VAL A 273 -18.08 10.93 -9.61
CA VAL A 273 -17.53 9.89 -10.48
C VAL A 273 -18.57 8.78 -10.64
N GLU A 274 -19.17 8.64 -11.83
CA GLU A 274 -20.23 7.65 -12.10
C GLU A 274 -19.68 6.36 -12.72
N LYS A 275 -18.62 6.47 -13.52
CA LYS A 275 -18.02 5.33 -14.20
C LYS A 275 -16.52 5.50 -14.34
N LEU A 276 -15.80 4.44 -13.97
CA LEU A 276 -14.35 4.34 -14.10
C LEU A 276 -14.02 3.09 -14.92
N GLN A 277 -13.20 3.26 -15.95
CA GLN A 277 -12.69 2.18 -16.78
C GLN A 277 -11.17 2.30 -16.89
N CYS A 278 -10.45 1.19 -16.76
CA CYS A 278 -9.01 1.13 -16.94
C CYS A 278 -8.62 0.07 -17.97
N ARG A 279 -7.52 0.30 -18.69
CA ARG A 279 -6.89 -0.69 -19.57
C ARG A 279 -5.38 -0.49 -19.63
N ALA A 280 -4.64 -1.54 -19.97
CA ALA A 280 -3.21 -1.43 -20.20
C ALA A 280 -2.92 -0.48 -21.39
N HIS A 281 -1.83 0.28 -21.29
CA HIS A 281 -1.36 1.21 -22.31
C HIS A 281 0.14 1.05 -22.51
N GLY A 282 0.58 0.65 -23.71
CA GLY A 282 1.99 0.33 -23.95
C GLY A 282 2.47 -0.91 -23.18
N GLN A 283 3.75 -0.94 -22.78
CA GLN A 283 4.33 -2.05 -22.02
C GLN A 283 4.03 -1.97 -20.52
N ASP A 284 4.14 -0.76 -19.94
CA ASP A 284 4.08 -0.54 -18.49
C ASP A 284 3.11 0.58 -18.09
N GLY A 285 2.32 1.12 -19.02
CA GLY A 285 1.41 2.25 -18.78
C GLY A 285 -0.05 1.84 -18.55
N VAL A 286 -0.85 2.79 -18.08
CA VAL A 286 -2.27 2.63 -17.75
C VAL A 286 -3.10 3.72 -18.39
N ALA A 287 -4.16 3.36 -19.11
CA ALA A 287 -5.16 4.30 -19.58
C ALA A 287 -6.40 4.21 -18.68
N ILE A 288 -6.75 5.32 -18.03
CA ILE A 288 -7.92 5.46 -17.16
C ILE A 288 -8.90 6.40 -17.86
N ARG A 289 -10.17 6.00 -17.92
CA ARG A 289 -11.27 6.83 -18.39
C ARG A 289 -12.31 6.96 -17.30
N VAL A 290 -12.61 8.20 -16.96
CA VAL A 290 -13.60 8.58 -15.96
C VAL A 290 -14.73 9.30 -16.67
N SER A 291 -15.96 9.00 -16.30
CA SER A 291 -17.11 9.82 -16.67
C SER A 291 -17.99 10.05 -15.46
N GLY A 292 -18.57 11.24 -15.38
CA GLY A 292 -19.30 11.65 -14.22
C GLY A 292 -20.12 12.92 -14.44
N SER A 293 -20.66 13.40 -13.34
CA SER A 293 -21.49 14.61 -13.29
C SER A 293 -20.86 15.66 -12.40
N PHE A 294 -21.13 16.93 -12.70
CA PHE A 294 -20.95 18.01 -11.73
C PHE A 294 -22.27 18.23 -11.00
N ILE A 295 -22.24 18.22 -9.67
CA ILE A 295 -23.41 18.56 -8.83
C ILE A 295 -23.10 19.75 -7.94
N THR A 296 -24.12 20.52 -7.57
CA THR A 296 -23.99 21.50 -6.49
C THR A 296 -23.93 20.81 -5.13
N GLY A 297 -22.92 21.09 -4.33
CA GLY A 297 -22.76 20.47 -3.02
C GLY A 297 -21.49 20.87 -2.29
N ASN A 298 -21.27 20.27 -1.11
CA ASN A 298 -20.12 20.55 -0.26
C ASN A 298 -19.17 19.35 -0.11
N GLN A 299 -19.49 18.22 -0.76
CA GLN A 299 -18.77 16.96 -0.61
C GLN A 299 -18.61 16.27 -1.96
N PHE A 300 -17.38 15.88 -2.29
CA PHE A 300 -17.08 14.98 -3.40
C PHE A 300 -17.75 13.62 -3.17
N LEU A 301 -18.37 13.07 -4.22
CA LEU A 301 -19.06 11.78 -4.16
C LEU A 301 -18.54 10.82 -5.25
N ILE A 302 -18.39 9.55 -4.90
CA ILE A 302 -18.01 8.50 -5.85
C ILE A 302 -19.17 7.51 -5.94
N CYS A 303 -19.75 7.38 -7.13
CA CYS A 303 -20.89 6.52 -7.41
C CYS A 303 -20.49 5.49 -8.47
N GLY A 304 -19.71 4.48 -8.10
CA GLY A 304 -19.29 3.42 -9.04
C GLY A 304 -19.59 2.02 -8.51
N ASP A 305 -19.87 1.08 -9.41
CA ASP A 305 -20.13 -0.35 -9.17
C ASP A 305 -18.94 -1.15 -8.57
N GLY A 306 -17.99 -0.50 -7.88
CA GLY A 306 -16.83 -1.18 -7.31
C GLY A 306 -16.01 -0.40 -6.28
N LEU A 307 -16.45 0.80 -5.88
CA LEU A 307 -15.67 1.69 -5.01
C LEU A 307 -16.40 1.92 -3.70
N GLN A 308 -16.25 0.97 -2.75
CA GLN A 308 -16.50 1.27 -1.34
C GLN A 308 -15.15 1.41 -0.65
N VAL A 309 -14.69 2.65 -0.52
CA VAL A 309 -13.48 2.95 0.26
C VAL A 309 -13.89 3.02 1.72
N GLU A 310 -13.16 2.31 2.58
CA GLU A 310 -13.41 2.26 4.02
C GLU A 310 -13.38 3.69 4.59
N GLY A 311 -14.48 4.14 5.20
CA GLY A 311 -14.62 5.50 5.73
C GLY A 311 -15.29 6.53 4.81
N MET A 312 -15.57 6.19 3.54
CA MET A 312 -16.38 7.04 2.64
C MET A 312 -17.86 6.62 2.67
N PRO A 313 -18.81 7.58 2.70
CA PRO A 313 -20.23 7.27 2.74
C PRO A 313 -20.69 6.54 1.46
N ASN A 314 -21.45 5.47 1.61
CA ASN A 314 -22.01 4.71 0.48
C ASN A 314 -23.18 5.51 -0.13
N PHE A 315 -23.29 5.53 -1.46
CA PHE A 315 -24.41 6.18 -2.16
C PHE A 315 -25.79 5.69 -1.69
N LYS A 316 -25.93 4.42 -1.29
CA LYS A 316 -27.20 3.91 -0.75
C LYS A 316 -27.60 4.54 0.59
N ASP A 317 -26.63 5.10 1.31
CA ASP A 317 -26.86 5.75 2.61
C ASP A 317 -27.08 7.27 2.47
N LEU A 318 -26.72 7.84 1.32
CA LEU A 318 -26.92 9.24 0.95
C LEU A 318 -28.10 9.32 -0.01
N SER A 319 -29.30 9.63 0.48
CA SER A 319 -30.50 9.87 -0.33
C SER A 319 -30.39 11.14 -1.20
N ILE A 320 -29.40 11.20 -2.08
CA ILE A 320 -29.05 12.34 -2.95
C ILE A 320 -29.57 12.06 -4.35
N ASP A 321 -30.48 12.91 -4.83
CA ASP A 321 -31.04 12.85 -6.17
C ASP A 321 -30.07 13.52 -7.18
N ILE A 322 -29.02 12.79 -7.58
CA ILE A 322 -28.01 13.26 -8.54
C ILE A 322 -28.64 13.88 -9.81
N PRO A 323 -29.67 13.28 -10.45
CA PRO A 323 -30.31 13.85 -11.63
C PRO A 323 -30.86 15.27 -11.43
N SER A 324 -31.39 15.62 -10.26
CA SER A 324 -31.94 16.97 -10.01
C SER A 324 -30.90 18.00 -9.59
N MET A 325 -29.74 17.56 -9.09
CA MET A 325 -28.62 18.42 -8.71
C MET A 325 -27.54 18.55 -9.80
N ARG A 326 -27.68 17.82 -10.91
CA ARG A 326 -26.71 17.79 -12.02
C ARG A 326 -26.70 19.12 -12.78
N MET A 327 -25.53 19.75 -12.83
CA MET A 327 -25.29 20.98 -13.58
C MET A 327 -24.51 20.77 -14.88
N GLY A 328 -23.96 19.57 -15.09
CA GLY A 328 -23.25 19.19 -16.30
C GLY A 328 -22.64 17.80 -16.17
N THR A 329 -22.03 17.32 -17.26
CA THR A 329 -21.30 16.04 -17.27
C THR A 329 -19.88 16.23 -17.74
N PHE A 330 -18.99 15.31 -17.34
CA PHE A 330 -17.63 15.31 -17.80
C PHE A 330 -17.19 13.92 -18.26
N GLN A 331 -16.23 13.92 -19.16
CA GLN A 331 -15.43 12.76 -19.52
C GLN A 331 -13.96 13.17 -19.41
N GLU A 332 -13.21 12.41 -18.65
CA GLU A 332 -11.79 12.67 -18.43
C GLU A 332 -10.97 11.40 -18.69
N GLN A 333 -9.84 11.57 -19.35
CA GLN A 333 -8.94 10.48 -19.67
C GLN A 333 -7.54 10.78 -19.16
N PHE A 334 -6.96 9.82 -18.45
CA PHE A 334 -5.59 9.86 -17.96
C PHE A 334 -4.78 8.75 -18.64
N ILE A 335 -3.62 9.08 -19.18
CA ILE A 335 -2.59 8.12 -19.57
C ILE A 335 -1.47 8.26 -18.57
N MET A 336 -1.22 7.16 -17.87
CA MET A 336 -0.22 7.07 -16.83
C MET A 336 0.95 6.22 -17.29
N GLU A 337 2.15 6.67 -16.96
CA GLU A 337 3.40 6.00 -17.32
C GLU A 337 4.29 5.86 -16.09
N PRO A 338 5.22 4.87 -16.06
CA PRO A 338 6.18 4.74 -14.99
C PRO A 338 7.05 5.99 -14.86
N GLY A 339 7.16 6.52 -13.64
CA GLY A 339 8.07 7.61 -13.32
C GLY A 339 9.52 7.15 -13.14
N ASN A 340 10.40 8.12 -12.84
CA ASN A 340 11.84 7.88 -12.64
C ASN A 340 12.15 7.04 -11.37
N LEU A 341 11.19 6.99 -10.43
CA LEU A 341 11.30 6.21 -9.20
C LEU A 341 10.53 4.89 -9.33
N ILE A 342 11.12 3.82 -8.81
CA ILE A 342 10.54 2.47 -8.91
C ILE A 342 9.17 2.44 -8.24
N GLY A 343 8.13 2.14 -9.03
CA GLY A 343 6.77 2.01 -8.54
C GLY A 343 5.98 3.32 -8.42
N CYS A 344 6.56 4.44 -8.85
CA CYS A 344 5.83 5.68 -9.03
C CYS A 344 5.23 5.73 -10.45
N TYR A 345 4.01 6.24 -10.57
CA TYR A 345 3.38 6.54 -11.85
C TYR A 345 3.16 8.05 -11.96
N VAL A 346 3.27 8.57 -13.16
CA VAL A 346 2.99 9.97 -13.50
C VAL A 346 1.91 10.04 -14.56
N ILE A 347 1.14 11.12 -14.57
CA ILE A 347 0.16 11.42 -15.62
C ILE A 347 0.92 11.99 -16.81
N ALA A 348 1.22 11.16 -17.81
CA ALA A 348 1.89 11.59 -19.04
C ALA A 348 0.94 12.39 -19.94
N LYS A 349 -0.35 12.03 -19.96
CA LYS A 349 -1.36 12.74 -20.74
C LYS A 349 -2.70 12.78 -20.01
N GLN A 350 -3.34 13.93 -20.02
CA GLN A 350 -4.67 14.14 -19.47
C GLN A 350 -5.54 14.87 -20.50
N GLU A 351 -6.77 14.40 -20.70
CA GLU A 351 -7.75 15.06 -21.57
C GLU A 351 -9.06 15.22 -20.82
N LEU A 352 -9.55 16.46 -20.69
CA LEU A 352 -10.82 16.76 -20.06
C LEU A 352 -11.82 17.30 -21.09
N TYR A 353 -12.99 16.68 -21.12
CA TYR A 353 -14.13 17.08 -21.92
C TYR A 353 -15.30 17.37 -20.99
N VAL A 354 -15.78 18.62 -20.98
CA VAL A 354 -17.00 19.01 -20.27
C VAL A 354 -18.13 19.08 -21.28
N ILE A 355 -19.21 18.37 -20.99
CA ILE A 355 -20.42 18.29 -21.82
C ILE A 355 -21.54 18.98 -21.04
N GLN A 356 -22.00 20.12 -21.56
CA GLN A 356 -23.13 20.87 -21.03
C GLN A 356 -24.46 20.18 -21.34
#